data_AF-A0A0K1P011-F1
#
_entry.id   AF-A0A0K1P011-F1
#
_cell.length_a   1.000
_cell.length_b   1.000
_cell.length_c   1.000
_cell.angle_alpha   90.00
_cell.angle_beta   90.00
_cell.angle_gamma   90.00
#
_symmetry.space_group_name_H-M   'P 1'
#
loop_
_entity.id
_entity.type
_entity.pdbx_description
1 polymer ?
#
loop_
_entity_poly.entity_id
_entity_poly.type
_entity_poly.pdbx_seq_one_letter_code
_entity_poly.pdbx_strand_id
1 'polypeptide(L)'
;QTISIAKAGITTVLNSRTSVLAAANPPSGRYDDLKTAQDNIDMQTTILSRFDLIFIVKDNREFSRDMDIASHVIKIHAFANANTRDRKASKGDNWLKRYIQYCRTVCHPRLSDSAATLLQESYVKIRQDMRRQANENGEAAAVPITVRQLEAIVRLSEALAKMKLSHVANDNHVMEAIRLFNNATMDAARSGINQHMNLTPEMAQAETQIKRRMGIGS
;
A
#
# COMPACT_ATOMS: atom_id res chain seq x y z
N GLN A 1 15.22 -12.36 -11.32
CA GLN A 1 15.41 -10.90 -11.28
C GLN A 1 16.84 -10.63 -11.71
N THR A 2 17.03 -10.29 -12.97
CA THR A 2 18.34 -10.12 -13.63
C THR A 2 18.25 -8.99 -14.65
N ILE A 3 19.36 -8.30 -14.90
CA ILE A 3 19.48 -7.30 -15.95
C ILE A 3 20.42 -7.87 -17.02
N SER A 4 19.96 -7.94 -18.26
CA SER A 4 20.77 -8.30 -19.42
C SER A 4 21.30 -7.03 -20.09
N ILE A 5 22.61 -6.95 -20.28
CA ILE A 5 23.27 -5.82 -20.94
C ILE A 5 23.93 -6.35 -22.21
N ALA A 6 23.61 -5.74 -23.34
CA ALA A 6 24.27 -5.96 -24.62
C ALA A 6 24.80 -4.61 -25.11
N LYS A 7 26.07 -4.33 -24.83
CA LYS A 7 26.71 -3.05 -25.20
C LYS A 7 28.20 -3.24 -25.44
N ALA A 8 28.76 -2.55 -26.43
CA ALA A 8 30.18 -2.59 -26.78
C ALA A 8 30.74 -4.02 -27.00
N GLY A 9 29.96 -4.89 -27.66
CA GLY A 9 30.36 -6.28 -27.92
C GLY A 9 30.30 -7.21 -26.70
N ILE A 10 29.89 -6.71 -25.53
CA ILE A 10 29.73 -7.51 -24.31
C ILE A 10 28.25 -7.78 -24.09
N THR A 11 27.90 -9.07 -24.08
CA THR A 11 26.58 -9.58 -23.70
C THR A 11 26.69 -10.31 -22.37
N THR A 12 26.21 -9.71 -21.28
CA THR A 12 26.26 -10.31 -19.94
C THR A 12 24.93 -10.17 -19.20
N VAL A 13 24.69 -11.07 -18.24
CA VAL A 13 23.51 -11.06 -17.38
C VAL A 13 23.97 -10.87 -15.94
N LEU A 14 23.49 -9.81 -15.29
CA LEU A 14 23.82 -9.46 -13.92
C LEU A 14 22.64 -9.73 -12.99
N ASN A 15 22.94 -10.16 -11.76
CA ASN A 15 21.93 -10.33 -10.72
C ASN A 15 21.47 -8.96 -10.20
N SER A 16 20.15 -8.75 -10.15
CA SER A 16 19.53 -7.50 -9.70
C SER A 16 18.49 -7.73 -8.61
N ARG A 17 18.63 -8.79 -7.81
CA ARG A 17 17.77 -9.10 -6.67
C ARG A 17 17.90 -8.02 -5.59
N THR A 18 17.01 -7.04 -5.61
CA THR A 18 16.90 -5.99 -4.60
C THR A 18 15.43 -5.70 -4.33
N SER A 19 15.14 -5.21 -3.13
CA SER A 19 13.84 -4.64 -2.81
C SER A 19 13.82 -3.18 -3.27
N VAL A 20 12.69 -2.74 -3.83
CA VAL A 20 12.50 -1.35 -4.29
C VAL A 20 11.54 -0.67 -3.33
N LEU A 21 11.97 0.47 -2.78
CA LEU A 21 11.10 1.42 -2.09
C LEU A 21 11.02 2.67 -2.96
N ALA A 22 9.80 3.09 -3.30
CA ALA A 22 9.56 4.26 -4.12
C ALA A 22 8.64 5.23 -3.37
N ALA A 23 8.92 6.52 -3.50
CA ALA A 23 8.05 7.61 -3.08
C ALA A 23 7.84 8.51 -4.29
N ALA A 24 6.58 8.87 -4.56
CA ALA A 24 6.20 9.69 -5.69
C ALA A 24 5.12 10.69 -5.25
N ASN A 25 5.15 11.87 -5.86
CA ASN A 25 4.10 12.86 -5.67
C ASN A 25 3.08 12.76 -6.81
N PRO A 26 1.80 13.06 -6.55
CA PRO A 26 0.79 13.16 -7.62
C PRO A 26 1.18 14.24 -8.65
N PRO A 27 0.76 14.10 -9.93
CA PRO A 27 1.12 15.05 -10.99
C PRO A 27 0.72 16.49 -10.72
N SER A 28 -0.43 16.69 -10.07
CA SER A 28 -0.94 18.01 -9.69
C SER A 28 -0.34 18.54 -8.37
N GLY A 29 0.65 17.84 -7.80
CA GLY A 29 1.29 18.18 -6.52
C GLY A 29 0.45 17.88 -5.27
N ARG A 30 -0.85 17.62 -5.44
CA ARG A 30 -1.77 17.18 -4.39
C ARG A 30 -2.62 16.02 -4.91
N TYR A 31 -3.00 15.15 -3.99
CA TYR A 31 -3.94 14.07 -4.28
C TYR A 31 -5.34 14.65 -4.43
N ASP A 32 -6.01 14.35 -5.53
CA ASP A 32 -7.35 14.85 -5.84
C ASP A 32 -8.39 13.72 -5.66
N ASP A 33 -9.27 13.87 -4.69
CA ASP A 33 -10.28 12.87 -4.35
C ASP A 33 -11.42 12.76 -5.37
N LEU A 34 -11.48 13.67 -6.36
CA LEU A 34 -12.45 13.65 -7.46
C LEU A 34 -11.95 12.88 -8.69
N LYS A 35 -10.66 12.54 -8.72
CA LYS A 35 -10.03 11.80 -9.81
C LYS A 35 -9.79 10.36 -9.42
N THR A 36 -9.82 9.44 -10.38
CA THR A 36 -9.46 8.03 -10.12
C THR A 36 -8.07 7.93 -9.49
N ALA A 37 -7.82 6.86 -8.72
CA ALA A 37 -6.46 6.56 -8.25
C ALA A 37 -5.46 6.44 -9.41
N GLN A 38 -5.89 5.98 -10.58
CA GLN A 38 -5.02 5.85 -11.75
C GLN A 38 -4.62 7.22 -12.31
N ASP A 39 -5.50 8.22 -12.30
CA ASP A 39 -5.16 9.57 -12.75
C ASP A 39 -4.31 10.33 -11.73
N ASN A 40 -4.49 10.02 -10.44
CA ASN A 40 -3.68 10.57 -9.36
C ASN A 40 -2.26 9.98 -9.32
N ILE A 41 -2.08 8.76 -9.84
CA ILE A 41 -0.81 8.04 -9.83
C ILE A 41 -0.34 7.92 -11.28
N ASP A 42 0.57 8.81 -11.72
CA ASP A 42 1.16 8.79 -13.07
C ASP A 42 2.15 7.63 -13.27
N MET A 43 1.64 6.42 -13.15
CA MET A 43 2.33 5.15 -13.36
C MET A 43 1.41 4.20 -14.09
N GLN A 44 1.97 3.45 -15.03
CA GLN A 44 1.22 2.40 -15.71
C GLN A 44 0.74 1.32 -14.72
N THR A 45 -0.47 0.81 -14.92
CA THR A 45 -1.04 -0.31 -14.14
C THR A 45 -0.14 -1.54 -14.13
N THR A 46 0.65 -1.74 -15.19
CA THR A 46 1.65 -2.82 -15.26
C THR A 46 2.77 -2.66 -14.22
N ILE A 47 3.21 -1.43 -13.94
CA ILE A 47 4.21 -1.13 -12.90
C ILE A 47 3.57 -1.25 -11.52
N LEU A 48 2.37 -0.68 -11.33
CA LEU A 48 1.64 -0.77 -10.06
C LEU A 48 1.39 -2.22 -9.64
N SER A 49 1.07 -3.10 -10.60
CA SER A 49 0.90 -4.54 -10.33
C SER A 49 2.15 -5.27 -9.82
N ARG A 50 3.34 -4.65 -9.91
CA ARG A 50 4.62 -5.21 -9.44
C ARG A 50 4.99 -4.74 -8.04
N PHE A 51 4.30 -3.75 -7.50
CA PHE A 51 4.44 -3.36 -6.11
C PHE A 51 3.56 -4.24 -5.23
N ASP A 52 4.12 -4.68 -4.10
CA ASP A 52 3.44 -5.54 -3.13
C ASP A 52 2.46 -4.76 -2.27
N LEU A 53 2.85 -3.55 -1.87
CA LEU A 53 2.07 -2.62 -1.07
C LEU A 53 2.18 -1.22 -1.68
N ILE A 54 1.04 -0.56 -1.83
CA ILE A 54 0.95 0.83 -2.29
C ILE A 54 0.24 1.60 -1.19
N PHE A 55 0.88 2.64 -0.66
CA PHE A 55 0.29 3.50 0.37
C PHE A 55 0.00 4.87 -0.22
N ILE A 56 -1.24 5.33 -0.10
CA ILE A 56 -1.62 6.70 -0.40
C ILE A 56 -1.59 7.48 0.91
N VAL A 57 -0.71 8.47 0.99
CA VAL A 57 -0.62 9.37 2.14
C VAL A 57 -1.31 10.68 1.76
N LYS A 58 -2.48 10.94 2.37
CA LYS A 58 -3.24 12.18 2.18
C LYS A 58 -2.95 13.18 3.30
N ASP A 59 -2.83 14.45 2.92
CA ASP A 59 -2.65 15.57 3.84
C ASP A 59 -4.01 16.17 4.20
N ASN A 60 -4.66 15.56 5.21
CA ASN A 60 -5.96 16.02 5.72
C ASN A 60 -5.74 17.10 6.79
N ARG A 61 -6.29 18.30 6.57
CA ARG A 61 -6.18 19.45 7.48
C ARG A 61 -7.12 19.33 8.67
N GLU A 62 -6.63 18.72 9.75
CA GLU A 62 -7.38 18.52 10.98
C GLU A 62 -6.68 19.24 12.14
N PHE A 63 -7.35 20.21 12.77
CA PHE A 63 -6.74 21.07 13.80
C PHE A 63 -6.07 20.29 14.92
N SER A 64 -6.71 19.24 15.45
CA SER A 64 -6.15 18.42 16.52
C SER A 64 -4.86 17.72 16.08
N ARG A 65 -4.86 17.14 14.88
CA ARG A 65 -3.71 16.40 14.33
C ARG A 65 -2.56 17.34 13.98
N ASP A 66 -2.87 18.49 13.40
CA ASP A 66 -1.90 19.53 13.08
C ASP A 66 -1.24 20.05 14.36
N MET A 67 -2.01 20.21 15.44
CA MET A 67 -1.48 20.61 16.75
C MET A 67 -0.54 19.57 17.34
N ASP A 68 -0.89 18.28 17.26
CA ASP A 68 -0.04 17.18 17.74
C ASP A 68 1.27 17.11 16.96
N ILE A 69 1.21 17.22 15.63
CA ILE A 69 2.38 17.25 14.74
C ILE A 69 3.25 18.47 15.07
N ALA A 70 2.66 19.67 15.16
CA ALA A 70 3.38 20.89 15.48
C ALA A 70 4.07 20.81 16.85
N SER A 71 3.36 20.32 17.87
CA SER A 71 3.91 20.10 19.22
C SER A 71 5.12 19.17 19.17
N HIS A 72 5.03 18.08 18.41
CA HIS A 72 6.12 17.11 18.26
C HIS A 72 7.33 17.71 17.55
N VAL A 73 7.12 18.42 16.43
CA VAL A 73 8.19 19.07 15.65
C VAL A 73 8.91 20.13 16.50
N ILE A 74 8.16 20.98 17.22
CA ILE A 74 8.74 22.00 18.11
C ILE A 74 9.58 21.34 19.21
N LYS A 75 9.08 20.26 19.83
CA LYS A 75 9.86 19.51 20.84
C LYS A 75 11.18 19.01 20.24
N ILE A 76 11.16 18.38 19.07
CA ILE A 76 12.39 17.89 18.42
C ILE A 76 13.39 19.03 18.22
N HIS A 77 12.95 20.18 17.68
CA HIS A 77 13.84 21.31 17.43
C HIS A 77 14.32 22.01 18.71
N ALA A 78 13.46 22.15 19.72
CA ALA A 78 13.82 22.73 21.01
C ALA A 78 14.84 21.87 21.77
N PHE A 79 14.74 20.54 21.66
CA PHE A 79 15.67 19.59 22.30
C PHE A 79 16.83 19.14 21.39
N ALA A 80 16.89 19.59 20.13
CA ALA A 80 17.93 19.19 19.16
C ALA A 80 19.35 19.54 19.65
N ASN A 81 19.53 20.65 20.36
CA ASN A 81 20.82 21.05 20.94
C ASN A 81 21.15 20.30 22.24
N ALA A 82 20.17 19.70 22.92
CA ALA A 82 20.37 18.89 24.13
C ALA A 82 20.64 17.39 23.82
N ASN A 83 20.20 16.92 22.65
CA ASN A 83 20.24 15.51 22.24
C ASN A 83 21.54 15.03 21.58
N THR A 84 22.60 15.85 21.51
CA THR A 84 23.96 15.39 21.14
C THR A 84 24.54 14.34 22.10
N ARG A 85 23.84 13.98 23.18
CA ARG A 85 24.26 12.98 24.17
C ARG A 85 23.36 11.75 24.30
N ASP A 86 22.37 11.54 23.42
CA ASP A 86 21.46 10.40 23.60
C ASP A 86 22.04 9.07 23.05
N ARG A 87 23.04 8.53 23.77
CA ARG A 87 23.64 7.21 23.52
C ARG A 87 22.61 6.07 23.52
N LYS A 88 21.40 6.28 24.06
CA LYS A 88 20.31 5.29 24.05
C LYS A 88 19.68 5.10 22.66
N ALA A 89 19.46 6.17 21.89
CA ALA A 89 18.93 6.08 20.53
C ALA A 89 19.89 5.32 19.60
N SER A 90 21.19 5.66 19.67
CA SER A 90 22.23 4.97 18.89
C SER A 90 22.39 3.48 19.25
N LYS A 91 22.21 3.10 20.54
CA LYS A 91 22.27 1.70 20.98
C LYS A 91 21.05 0.89 20.53
N GLY A 92 19.86 1.49 20.57
CA GLY A 92 18.61 0.88 20.06
C GLY A 92 18.66 0.64 18.55
N ASP A 93 19.13 1.64 17.79
CA ASP A 93 19.25 1.54 16.33
C ASP A 93 20.24 0.45 15.89
N ASN A 94 21.37 0.34 16.59
CA ASN A 94 22.37 -0.69 16.30
C ASN A 94 21.84 -2.10 16.64
N TRP A 95 21.09 -2.25 17.72
CA TRP A 95 20.43 -3.50 18.06
C TRP A 95 19.42 -3.92 17.00
N LEU A 96 18.52 -3.02 16.56
CA LEU A 96 17.50 -3.33 15.56
C LEU A 96 18.13 -3.75 14.22
N LYS A 97 19.19 -3.07 13.79
CA LYS A 97 19.96 -3.45 12.59
C LYS A 97 20.51 -4.88 12.70
N ARG A 98 21.13 -5.21 13.84
CA ARG A 98 21.66 -6.56 14.11
C ARG A 98 20.53 -7.60 14.20
N TYR A 99 19.40 -7.25 14.78
CA TYR A 99 18.23 -8.12 14.87
C TYR A 99 17.66 -8.44 13.48
N ILE A 100 17.45 -7.42 12.64
CA ILE A 100 16.98 -7.61 11.26
C ILE A 100 17.97 -8.48 10.47
N GLN A 101 19.27 -8.23 10.61
CA GLN A 101 20.30 -9.05 9.98
C GLN A 101 20.20 -10.51 10.43
N TYR A 102 20.07 -10.76 11.74
CA TYR A 102 19.91 -12.08 12.32
C TYR A 102 18.66 -12.81 11.78
N CYS A 103 17.50 -12.13 11.76
CA CYS A 103 16.27 -12.70 11.21
C CYS A 103 16.41 -13.06 9.72
N ARG A 104 17.15 -12.26 8.94
CA ARG A 104 17.40 -12.52 7.51
C ARG A 104 18.29 -13.73 7.26
N THR A 105 19.27 -13.98 8.13
CA THR A 105 20.25 -15.07 7.96
C THR A 105 19.78 -16.40 8.55
N VAL A 106 19.04 -16.37 9.67
CA VAL A 106 18.70 -17.59 10.43
C VAL A 106 17.30 -18.11 10.10
N CYS A 107 16.34 -17.21 9.86
CA CYS A 107 14.95 -17.58 9.74
C CYS A 107 14.50 -17.56 8.27
N HIS A 108 14.05 -18.71 7.78
CA HIS A 108 13.49 -18.88 6.44
C HIS A 108 12.10 -19.53 6.56
N PRO A 109 11.08 -18.74 6.93
CA PRO A 109 9.76 -19.28 7.21
C PRO A 109 9.11 -19.91 5.98
N ARG A 110 8.27 -20.91 6.24
CA ARG A 110 7.40 -21.54 5.24
C ARG A 110 5.96 -21.46 5.69
N LEU A 111 5.05 -21.38 4.72
CA LEU A 111 3.62 -21.35 4.98
C LEU A 111 3.17 -22.71 5.53
N SER A 112 2.33 -22.70 6.57
CA SER A 112 1.65 -23.92 7.02
C SER A 112 0.50 -24.28 6.07
N ASP A 113 0.08 -25.55 6.07
CA ASP A 113 -1.02 -26.00 5.20
C ASP A 113 -2.36 -25.31 5.54
N SER A 114 -2.61 -25.07 6.84
CA SER A 114 -3.78 -24.28 7.30
C SER A 114 -3.74 -22.86 6.74
N ALA A 115 -2.59 -22.20 6.85
CA ALA A 115 -2.38 -20.84 6.37
C ALA A 115 -2.50 -20.76 4.83
N ALA A 116 -2.04 -21.78 4.12
CA ALA A 116 -2.16 -21.88 2.67
C ALA A 116 -3.64 -21.97 2.24
N THR A 117 -4.44 -22.78 2.94
CA THR A 117 -5.87 -22.93 2.66
C THR A 117 -6.60 -21.60 2.91
N LEU A 118 -6.36 -20.97 4.06
CA LEU A 118 -6.93 -19.66 4.40
C LEU A 118 -6.59 -18.57 3.36
N LEU A 119 -5.36 -18.57 2.88
CA LEU A 119 -4.88 -17.61 1.89
C LEU A 119 -5.56 -17.81 0.53
N GLN A 120 -5.74 -19.06 0.08
CA GLN A 120 -6.47 -19.38 -1.14
C GLN A 120 -7.92 -18.90 -1.08
N GLU A 121 -8.63 -19.22 0.00
CA GLU A 121 -10.02 -18.79 0.20
C GLU A 121 -10.15 -17.27 0.20
N SER A 122 -9.25 -16.59 0.93
CA SER A 122 -9.26 -15.12 1.05
C SER A 122 -8.96 -14.46 -0.29
N TYR A 123 -8.02 -14.99 -1.07
CA TYR A 123 -7.69 -14.45 -2.39
C TYR A 123 -8.85 -14.57 -3.38
N VAL A 124 -9.53 -15.73 -3.39
CA VAL A 124 -10.71 -15.93 -4.26
C VAL A 124 -11.81 -14.96 -3.89
N LYS A 125 -12.08 -14.76 -2.58
CA LYS A 125 -13.05 -13.77 -2.10
C LYS A 125 -12.71 -12.35 -2.56
N ILE A 126 -11.47 -11.89 -2.35
CA ILE A 126 -11.00 -10.56 -2.79
C ILE A 126 -11.19 -10.37 -4.30
N ARG A 127 -10.89 -11.39 -5.11
CA ARG A 127 -11.07 -11.34 -6.57
C ARG A 127 -12.54 -11.31 -6.97
N GLN A 128 -13.40 -12.03 -6.27
CA GLN A 128 -14.84 -12.06 -6.53
C GLN A 128 -15.50 -10.71 -6.19
N ASP A 129 -15.16 -10.13 -5.03
CA ASP A 129 -15.68 -8.85 -4.58
C ASP A 129 -15.33 -7.72 -5.56
N MET A 130 -14.11 -7.72 -6.09
CA MET A 130 -13.67 -6.70 -7.04
C MET A 130 -14.31 -6.86 -8.43
N ARG A 131 -14.60 -8.09 -8.87
CA ARG A 131 -15.38 -8.33 -10.10
C ARG A 131 -16.81 -7.83 -9.94
N ARG A 132 -17.41 -8.07 -8.78
CA ARG A 132 -18.75 -7.59 -8.47
C ARG A 132 -18.80 -6.06 -8.51
N GLN A 133 -17.85 -5.40 -7.87
CA GLN A 133 -17.73 -3.93 -7.88
C GLN A 133 -17.53 -3.38 -9.29
N ALA A 134 -16.68 -4.01 -10.12
CA ALA A 134 -16.49 -3.59 -11.50
C ALA A 134 -17.76 -3.72 -12.36
N ASN A 135 -18.57 -4.76 -12.13
CA ASN A 135 -19.84 -4.95 -12.83
C ASN A 135 -20.92 -3.98 -12.36
N GLU A 136 -20.95 -3.64 -11.07
CA GLU A 136 -21.93 -2.71 -10.48
C GLU A 136 -21.62 -1.25 -10.87
N ASN A 137 -20.34 -0.86 -10.86
CA ASN A 137 -19.92 0.53 -11.10
C ASN A 137 -19.51 0.80 -12.55
N GLY A 138 -19.35 -0.24 -13.39
CA GLY A 138 -18.91 -0.11 -14.78
C GLY A 138 -17.45 0.30 -14.97
N GLU A 139 -16.72 0.56 -13.89
CA GLU A 139 -15.32 1.01 -13.91
C GLU A 139 -14.37 -0.10 -13.46
N ALA A 140 -13.28 -0.27 -14.21
CA ALA A 140 -12.21 -1.18 -13.84
C ALA A 140 -11.42 -0.64 -12.65
N ALA A 141 -11.06 -1.51 -11.71
CA ALA A 141 -10.21 -1.13 -10.59
C ALA A 141 -8.86 -0.58 -11.08
N ALA A 142 -8.39 0.52 -10.46
CA ALA A 142 -7.13 1.18 -10.80
C ALA A 142 -5.90 0.25 -10.70
N VAL A 143 -5.96 -0.75 -9.81
CA VAL A 143 -4.91 -1.78 -9.66
C VAL A 143 -5.49 -3.17 -9.92
N PRO A 144 -5.08 -3.87 -10.99
CA PRO A 144 -5.58 -5.21 -11.28
C PRO A 144 -5.05 -6.22 -10.25
N ILE A 145 -5.95 -7.02 -9.67
CA ILE A 145 -5.58 -8.14 -8.79
C ILE A 145 -5.07 -9.29 -9.65
N THR A 146 -3.76 -9.48 -9.65
CA THR A 146 -3.07 -10.54 -10.38
C THR A 146 -2.48 -11.57 -9.43
N VAL A 147 -1.92 -12.65 -9.97
CA VAL A 147 -1.19 -13.66 -9.17
C VAL A 147 0.01 -13.04 -8.44
N ARG A 148 0.57 -11.93 -8.93
CA ARG A 148 1.64 -11.20 -8.23
C ARG A 148 1.20 -10.70 -6.85
N GLN A 149 -0.07 -10.33 -6.71
CA GLN A 149 -0.60 -9.87 -5.42
C GLN A 149 -0.78 -11.05 -4.44
N LEU A 150 -1.07 -12.25 -4.95
CA LEU A 150 -1.04 -13.46 -4.14
C LEU A 150 0.39 -13.73 -3.63
N GLU A 151 1.38 -13.67 -4.52
CA GLU A 151 2.80 -13.82 -4.16
C GLU A 151 3.28 -12.72 -3.19
N ALA A 152 2.73 -11.50 -3.29
CA ALA A 152 2.99 -10.41 -2.36
C ALA A 152 2.47 -10.73 -0.97
N ILE A 153 1.22 -11.20 -0.85
CA ILE A 153 0.63 -11.59 0.45
C ILE A 153 1.46 -12.73 1.08
N VAL A 154 1.85 -13.74 0.31
CA VAL A 154 2.74 -14.82 0.80
C VAL A 154 4.06 -14.26 1.33
N ARG A 155 4.73 -13.37 0.57
CA ARG A 155 5.97 -12.73 1.00
C ARG A 155 5.80 -11.89 2.27
N LEU A 156 4.66 -11.21 2.43
CA LEU A 156 4.33 -10.46 3.64
C LEU A 156 4.10 -11.38 4.84
N SER A 157 3.37 -12.49 4.68
CA SER A 157 3.17 -13.47 5.75
C SER A 157 4.48 -14.11 6.20
N GLU A 158 5.36 -14.47 5.26
CA GLU A 158 6.71 -14.95 5.57
C GLU A 158 7.56 -13.86 6.24
N ALA A 159 7.47 -12.60 5.81
CA ALA A 159 8.19 -11.50 6.44
C ALA A 159 7.72 -11.27 7.90
N LEU A 160 6.41 -11.33 8.16
CA LEU A 160 5.84 -11.21 9.50
C LEU A 160 6.29 -12.36 10.42
N ALA A 161 6.30 -13.60 9.92
CA ALA A 161 6.81 -14.74 10.65
C ALA A 161 8.31 -14.59 10.96
N LYS A 162 9.08 -14.12 9.97
CA LYS A 162 10.53 -13.85 10.09
C LYS A 162 10.83 -12.78 11.13
N MET A 163 10.02 -11.73 11.21
CA MET A 163 10.15 -10.68 12.24
C MET A 163 9.91 -11.21 13.65
N LYS A 164 9.12 -12.28 13.81
CA LYS A 164 8.90 -12.96 15.09
C LYS A 164 9.83 -14.15 15.32
N LEU A 165 10.84 -14.35 14.46
CA LEU A 165 11.75 -15.51 14.48
C LEU A 165 11.03 -16.87 14.41
N SER A 166 9.81 -16.91 13.84
CA SER A 166 9.08 -18.16 13.61
C SER A 166 9.47 -18.76 12.27
N HIS A 167 9.83 -20.05 12.25
CA HIS A 167 10.11 -20.79 11.02
C HIS A 167 8.85 -21.23 10.27
N VAL A 168 7.66 -20.99 10.82
CA VAL A 168 6.38 -21.32 10.20
C VAL A 168 5.48 -20.07 10.18
N ALA A 169 4.97 -19.76 9.00
CA ALA A 169 3.98 -18.72 8.79
C ALA A 169 2.57 -19.29 9.03
N ASN A 170 2.07 -19.06 10.25
CA ASN A 170 0.73 -19.43 10.68
C ASN A 170 -0.36 -18.48 10.15
N ASP A 171 -1.61 -18.89 10.34
CA ASP A 171 -2.83 -18.20 9.94
C ASP A 171 -2.87 -16.74 10.45
N ASN A 172 -2.38 -16.48 11.67
CA ASN A 172 -2.26 -15.14 12.23
C ASN A 172 -1.40 -14.20 11.37
N HIS A 173 -0.33 -14.71 10.76
CA HIS A 173 0.53 -13.91 9.88
C HIS A 173 -0.14 -13.66 8.53
N VAL A 174 -0.97 -14.60 8.05
CA VAL A 174 -1.77 -14.44 6.83
C VAL A 174 -2.85 -13.40 7.04
N MET A 175 -3.62 -13.49 8.13
CA MET A 175 -4.65 -12.50 8.47
C MET A 175 -4.07 -11.09 8.56
N GLU A 176 -2.92 -10.93 9.22
CA GLU A 176 -2.25 -9.64 9.33
C GLU A 176 -1.71 -9.14 7.97
N ALA A 177 -1.15 -10.03 7.14
CA ALA A 177 -0.73 -9.67 5.79
C ALA A 177 -1.90 -9.20 4.92
N ILE A 178 -3.06 -9.88 5.00
CA ILE A 178 -4.29 -9.48 4.31
C ILE A 178 -4.79 -8.13 4.82
N ARG A 179 -4.77 -7.89 6.14
CA ARG A 179 -5.13 -6.60 6.73
C ARG A 179 -4.27 -5.47 6.18
N LEU A 180 -2.95 -5.68 6.12
CA LEU A 180 -2.00 -4.71 5.54
C LEU A 180 -2.27 -4.49 4.05
N PHE A 181 -2.50 -5.56 3.29
CA PHE A 181 -2.82 -5.49 1.87
C PHE A 181 -4.12 -4.71 1.60
N ASN A 182 -5.14 -4.93 2.42
CA ASN A 182 -6.41 -4.21 2.30
C ASN A 182 -6.25 -2.72 2.61
N ASN A 183 -5.56 -2.38 3.69
CA ASN A 183 -5.36 -0.98 4.10
C ASN A 183 -4.39 -0.22 3.18
N ALA A 184 -3.51 -0.92 2.48
CA ALA A 184 -2.58 -0.32 1.53
C ALA A 184 -3.18 -0.34 0.12
N THR A 185 -3.10 -1.49 -0.55
CA THR A 185 -3.34 -1.62 -1.99
C THR A 185 -4.83 -1.57 -2.34
N MET A 186 -5.72 -2.16 -1.52
CA MET A 186 -7.16 -2.11 -1.81
C MET A 186 -7.77 -0.74 -1.52
N ASP A 187 -7.35 -0.08 -0.44
CA ASP A 187 -7.73 1.31 -0.18
C ASP A 187 -7.21 2.23 -1.29
N ALA A 188 -5.95 2.05 -1.69
CA ALA A 188 -5.37 2.78 -2.80
C ALA A 188 -6.13 2.58 -4.11
N ALA A 189 -6.57 1.35 -4.41
CA ALA A 189 -7.34 1.05 -5.61
C ALA A 189 -8.77 1.63 -5.60
N ARG A 190 -9.34 1.88 -4.42
CA ARG A 190 -10.70 2.44 -4.23
C ARG A 190 -10.71 3.96 -4.09
N SER A 191 -9.58 4.55 -3.69
CA SER A 191 -9.42 5.99 -3.50
C SER A 191 -9.65 6.74 -4.82
N GLY A 192 -10.41 7.84 -4.78
CA GLY A 192 -10.56 8.76 -5.92
C GLY A 192 -11.95 8.88 -6.56
N ILE A 193 -12.87 7.94 -6.33
CA ILE A 193 -14.27 8.10 -6.78
C ILE A 193 -15.28 7.64 -5.71
N ASN A 194 -14.91 6.71 -4.82
CA ASN A 194 -15.89 6.08 -3.90
C ASN A 194 -15.98 6.69 -2.49
N GLN A 195 -15.08 7.59 -2.08
CA GLN A 195 -15.15 8.15 -0.72
C GLN A 195 -16.23 9.24 -0.56
N HIS A 196 -16.74 9.81 -1.66
CA HIS A 196 -17.78 10.86 -1.65
C HIS A 196 -19.14 10.41 -2.22
N MET A 197 -19.37 9.11 -2.43
CA MET A 197 -20.71 8.56 -2.67
C MET A 197 -21.46 8.21 -1.36
N ASN A 198 -21.05 8.78 -0.23
CA ASN A 198 -22.03 9.08 0.83
C ASN A 198 -22.73 10.38 0.44
N LEU A 199 -23.50 10.35 -0.65
CA LEU A 199 -24.48 11.38 -0.94
C LEU A 199 -25.36 11.48 0.30
N THR A 200 -25.29 12.61 1.01
CA THR A 200 -26.37 12.93 1.93
C THR A 200 -27.68 12.86 1.14
N PRO A 201 -28.78 12.36 1.72
CA PRO A 201 -30.06 12.22 1.01
C PRO A 201 -30.52 13.55 0.39
N GLU A 202 -30.07 14.68 0.93
CA GLU A 202 -30.30 16.02 0.37
C GLU A 202 -29.58 16.28 -0.96
N MET A 203 -28.33 15.80 -1.13
CA MET A 203 -27.57 16.01 -2.37
C MET A 203 -28.12 15.16 -3.52
N ALA A 204 -28.61 13.94 -3.25
CA ALA A 204 -29.31 13.14 -4.23
C ALA A 204 -30.62 13.81 -4.70
N GLN A 205 -31.37 14.41 -3.76
CA GLN A 205 -32.58 15.17 -4.10
C GLN A 205 -32.25 16.42 -4.92
N ALA A 206 -31.15 17.12 -4.60
CA ALA A 206 -30.68 18.28 -5.35
C ALA A 206 -30.27 17.90 -6.78
N GLU A 207 -29.54 16.81 -6.97
CA GLU A 207 -29.17 16.30 -8.31
C GLU A 207 -30.41 15.92 -9.14
N THR A 208 -31.42 15.33 -8.50
CA THR A 208 -32.69 14.96 -9.15
C THR A 208 -33.51 16.19 -9.54
N GLN A 209 -33.50 17.25 -8.72
CA GLN A 209 -34.13 18.53 -9.05
C GLN A 209 -33.38 19.28 -10.17
N ILE A 210 -32.05 19.22 -10.20
CA ILE A 210 -31.24 19.83 -11.25
C ILE A 210 -31.48 19.10 -12.58
N LYS A 211 -31.49 17.76 -12.60
CA LYS A 211 -31.82 16.96 -13.79
C LYS A 211 -33.24 17.18 -14.29
N ARG A 212 -34.21 17.47 -13.40
CA ARG A 212 -35.58 17.86 -13.80
C ARG A 212 -35.67 19.28 -14.39
N ARG A 213 -34.81 20.21 -13.95
CA ARG A 213 -34.81 21.60 -14.44
C ARG A 213 -33.98 21.77 -15.71
N MET A 214 -32.93 20.98 -15.87
CA MET A 214 -32.18 20.91 -17.12
C MET A 214 -32.88 19.93 -18.05
N GLY A 215 -33.98 20.39 -18.66
CA GLY A 215 -34.55 19.70 -19.80
C GLY A 215 -33.48 19.58 -20.88
N ILE A 216 -32.96 18.37 -21.08
CA ILE A 216 -32.16 18.03 -22.26
C ILE A 216 -33.14 18.07 -23.43
N GLY A 217 -33.21 19.24 -24.08
CA GLY A 217 -33.84 19.39 -25.37
C GLY A 217 -32.97 18.75 -26.43
N SER A 218 -33.60 17.83 -27.19
CA SER A 218 -33.28 17.30 -28.53
C SER A 218 -31.82 17.13 -28.91
#